data_AF-A0A0L0JTD8-F1
#
_entry.id   AF-A0A0L0JTD8-F1
#
_cell.length_a   1.000
_cell.length_b   1.000
_cell.length_c   1.000
_cell.angle_alpha   90.00
_cell.angle_beta   90.00
_cell.angle_gamma   90.00
#
_symmetry.space_group_name_H-M   'P 1'
#
loop_
_entity.id
_entity.type
_entity.pdbx_description
1 polymer ?
#
loop_
_entity_poly.entity_id
_entity_poly.type
_entity_poly.pdbx_seq_one_letter_code
_entity_poly.pdbx_strand_id
1 'polypeptide(L)'
;MTAPVHFQQQLAEELTARAAALQPTAAVPLRPRHTRRIAVTALGLAAAVTAVVLIPRAADTTATPQAEKGRSATRVPDGSTPVLSNASYTVAPRKDGTVTVLVTGAEVSGLQAALRSLGVPAVVLRASESCSARVRTDNANLETVSSQDPKNGRLMVIRPSAIPRGDSLVLVQPALKGALHPDKMYSMEVMLAPGEPSCFPASQSSVGVG
;
A
#
# COMPACT_ATOMS: atom_id res chain seq x y z
N MET A 1 33.10 2.12 8.61
CA MET A 1 32.24 2.93 9.48
C MET A 1 31.39 1.99 10.32
N THR A 2 31.66 1.89 11.61
CA THR A 2 30.87 1.10 12.57
C THR A 2 29.70 1.94 13.07
N ALA A 3 28.48 1.41 12.97
CA ALA A 3 27.33 2.06 13.60
C ALA A 3 27.51 2.02 15.14
N PRO A 4 27.22 3.10 15.87
CA PRO A 4 27.40 3.12 17.32
C PRO A 4 26.42 2.16 17.99
N VAL A 5 26.97 1.12 18.63
CA VAL A 5 26.22 -0.01 19.24
C VAL A 5 25.14 0.48 20.22
N HIS A 6 25.41 1.60 20.92
CA HIS A 6 24.47 2.26 21.82
C HIS A 6 23.13 2.63 21.19
N PHE A 7 23.08 2.99 19.90
CA PHE A 7 21.81 3.34 19.25
C PHE A 7 20.88 2.11 19.11
N GLN A 8 21.44 0.94 18.82
CA GLN A 8 20.65 -0.29 18.71
C GLN A 8 20.13 -0.75 20.08
N GLN A 9 20.92 -0.58 21.14
CA GLN A 9 20.48 -0.84 22.52
C GLN A 9 19.36 0.12 22.94
N GLN A 10 19.54 1.43 22.75
CA GLN A 10 18.51 2.43 23.06
C GLN A 10 17.19 2.18 22.31
N LEU A 11 17.25 1.82 21.02
CA LEU A 11 16.05 1.49 20.24
C LEU A 11 15.36 0.23 20.76
N ALA A 12 16.12 -0.81 21.14
CA ALA A 12 15.56 -2.03 21.70
C ALA A 12 14.90 -1.81 23.07
N GLU A 13 15.52 -1.00 23.93
CA GLU A 13 14.95 -0.60 25.22
C GLU A 13 13.69 0.26 25.05
N GLU A 14 13.70 1.25 24.14
CA GLU A 14 12.51 2.09 23.89
C GLU A 14 11.33 1.27 23.34
N LEU A 15 11.58 0.34 22.40
CA LEU A 15 10.54 -0.54 21.88
C LEU A 15 10.01 -1.49 22.96
N THR A 16 10.87 -2.01 23.83
CA THR A 16 10.46 -2.89 24.95
C THR A 16 9.66 -2.11 25.99
N ALA A 17 10.06 -0.88 26.32
CA ALA A 17 9.32 0.00 27.22
C ALA A 17 7.94 0.38 26.66
N ARG A 18 7.85 0.70 25.36
CA ARG A 18 6.56 0.96 24.67
C ARG A 18 5.68 -0.28 24.63
N ALA A 19 6.24 -1.48 24.43
CA ALA A 19 5.49 -2.73 24.47
C ALA A 19 4.96 -3.04 25.89
N ALA A 20 5.75 -2.80 26.93
CA ALA A 20 5.32 -2.96 28.33
C ALA A 20 4.26 -1.92 28.76
N ALA A 21 4.30 -0.71 28.20
CA ALA A 21 3.30 0.33 28.46
C ALA A 21 1.94 0.05 27.79
N LEU A 22 1.87 -0.83 26.80
CA LEU A 22 0.63 -1.31 26.20
C LEU A 22 -0.05 -2.33 27.12
N GLN A 23 -0.74 -1.85 28.15
CA GLN A 23 -1.56 -2.71 29.00
C GLN A 23 -2.66 -3.41 28.17
N PRO A 24 -2.85 -4.73 28.32
CA PRO A 24 -4.01 -5.40 27.74
C PRO A 24 -5.27 -4.83 28.40
N THR A 25 -6.13 -4.20 27.59
CA THR A 25 -7.40 -3.66 28.07
C THR A 25 -8.24 -4.81 28.62
N ALA A 26 -8.49 -4.81 29.93
CA ALA A 26 -9.21 -5.89 30.58
C ALA A 26 -10.59 -6.10 29.92
N ALA A 27 -10.89 -7.33 29.53
CA ALA A 27 -12.16 -7.66 28.91
C ALA A 27 -13.30 -7.35 29.88
N VAL A 28 -14.16 -6.40 29.52
CA VAL A 28 -15.33 -6.03 30.34
C VAL A 28 -16.26 -7.25 30.46
N PRO A 29 -16.57 -7.73 31.68
CA PRO A 29 -17.45 -8.87 31.85
C PRO A 29 -18.89 -8.47 31.48
N LEU A 30 -19.36 -8.93 30.32
CA LEU A 30 -20.75 -8.78 29.90
C LEU A 30 -21.66 -9.57 30.85
N ARG A 31 -22.43 -8.84 31.66
CA ARG A 31 -23.46 -9.41 32.56
C ARG A 31 -24.51 -10.19 31.75
N PRO A 32 -24.72 -11.49 31.99
CA PRO A 32 -25.77 -12.23 31.32
C PRO A 32 -27.14 -11.78 31.85
N ARG A 33 -27.98 -11.20 30.98
CA ARG A 33 -29.41 -11.00 31.28
C ARG A 33 -30.13 -12.34 31.12
N HIS A 34 -30.53 -12.94 32.24
CA HIS A 34 -31.48 -14.06 32.21
C HIS A 34 -32.82 -13.65 31.59
N THR A 35 -33.29 -14.41 30.59
CA THR A 35 -34.74 -14.58 30.35
C THR A 35 -35.05 -15.89 29.64
N ARG A 36 -35.66 -16.81 30.40
CA ARG A 36 -36.64 -17.85 29.99
C ARG A 36 -36.26 -18.89 28.90
N ARG A 37 -35.94 -20.09 29.41
CA ARG A 37 -36.43 -21.43 28.98
C ARG A 37 -36.85 -21.60 27.50
N ILE A 38 -36.06 -22.36 26.73
CA ILE A 38 -36.56 -23.49 25.93
C ILE A 38 -35.61 -24.66 26.18
N ALA A 39 -36.14 -25.85 26.44
CA ALA A 39 -35.35 -27.07 26.63
C ALA A 39 -35.20 -27.80 25.30
N VAL A 40 -33.97 -28.15 24.92
CA VAL A 40 -33.69 -29.16 23.90
C VAL A 40 -32.60 -30.09 24.43
N THR A 41 -32.96 -31.34 24.64
CA THR A 41 -32.06 -32.43 25.03
C THR A 41 -31.35 -32.98 23.79
N ALA A 42 -30.01 -33.02 23.81
CA ALA A 42 -29.23 -33.92 22.95
C ALA A 42 -27.92 -34.31 23.65
N LEU A 43 -27.69 -35.63 23.80
CA LEU A 43 -26.40 -36.18 24.20
C LEU A 43 -25.39 -36.03 23.05
N GLY A 44 -24.12 -35.79 23.37
CA GLY A 44 -23.02 -35.81 22.41
C GLY A 44 -21.66 -35.84 23.12
N LEU A 45 -20.99 -37.00 23.09
CA LEU A 45 -19.73 -37.25 23.78
C LEU A 45 -18.50 -36.80 22.97
N ALA A 46 -17.51 -36.28 23.70
CA ALA A 46 -16.06 -36.39 23.51
C ALA A 46 -15.42 -36.34 22.10
N ALA A 47 -14.42 -35.46 21.93
CA ALA A 47 -13.01 -35.87 21.93
C ALA A 47 -12.06 -34.65 21.77
N ALA A 48 -10.93 -34.66 22.47
CA ALA A 48 -9.86 -33.67 22.28
C ALA A 48 -8.81 -34.23 21.30
N VAL A 49 -8.27 -33.38 20.41
CA VAL A 49 -7.05 -33.67 19.65
C VAL A 49 -6.13 -32.46 19.70
N THR A 50 -5.06 -32.57 20.49
CA THR A 50 -3.90 -31.68 20.46
C THR A 50 -2.96 -32.11 19.33
N ALA A 51 -2.87 -31.31 18.26
CA ALA A 51 -1.89 -31.51 17.21
C ALA A 51 -0.62 -30.68 17.49
N VAL A 52 0.33 -31.26 18.23
CA VAL A 52 1.71 -30.77 18.29
C VAL A 52 2.46 -31.34 17.08
N VAL A 53 2.81 -30.49 16.11
CA VAL A 53 3.69 -30.89 15.00
C VAL A 53 5.10 -30.39 15.28
N LEU A 54 5.92 -31.28 15.81
CA LEU A 54 7.38 -31.16 15.77
C LEU A 54 7.84 -31.53 14.35
N ILE A 55 8.67 -30.69 13.72
CA ILE A 55 9.42 -31.05 12.51
C ILE A 55 10.89 -31.22 12.91
N PRO A 56 11.53 -32.37 12.62
CA PRO A 56 12.89 -32.65 13.05
C PRO A 56 13.93 -31.85 12.26
N ARG A 57 15.09 -31.64 12.90
CA ARG A 57 16.27 -31.00 12.31
C ARG A 57 17.35 -32.07 12.09
N ALA A 58 17.75 -32.28 10.84
CA ALA A 58 18.94 -33.02 10.46
C ALA A 58 19.56 -32.36 9.22
N ALA A 59 20.89 -32.24 9.21
CA ALA A 59 21.70 -31.70 8.10
C ALA A 59 22.20 -32.86 7.21
N ASP A 60 22.77 -32.72 6.00
CA ASP A 60 23.14 -31.57 5.14
C ASP A 60 22.66 -31.90 3.68
N THR A 61 23.00 -31.28 2.53
CA THR A 61 24.04 -30.31 2.14
C THR A 61 23.58 -29.46 0.92
N THR A 62 24.17 -28.27 0.75
CA THR A 62 24.29 -27.47 -0.50
C THR A 62 23.35 -27.71 -1.71
N ALA A 63 22.35 -26.83 -1.88
CA ALA A 63 22.17 -26.03 -3.11
C ALA A 63 21.12 -24.92 -2.88
N THR A 64 21.50 -23.65 -3.07
CA THR A 64 20.65 -22.49 -2.77
C THR A 64 19.75 -22.11 -3.94
N PRO A 65 18.43 -21.96 -3.72
CA PRO A 65 17.67 -20.87 -4.35
C PRO A 65 17.28 -19.82 -3.32
N GLN A 66 17.70 -18.58 -3.56
CA GLN A 66 17.43 -17.43 -2.71
C GLN A 66 16.06 -16.82 -3.08
N ALA A 67 15.05 -17.02 -2.23
CA ALA A 67 13.76 -16.31 -2.30
C ALA A 67 13.40 -15.85 -0.87
N GLU A 68 13.85 -14.67 -0.47
CA GLU A 68 13.23 -13.34 -0.67
C GLU A 68 12.61 -12.90 0.66
N LYS A 69 13.05 -11.75 1.18
CA LYS A 69 12.67 -11.27 2.52
C LYS A 69 11.16 -11.10 2.60
N GLY A 70 10.56 -11.57 3.70
CA GLY A 70 9.14 -11.44 3.96
C GLY A 70 8.66 -10.00 3.79
N ARG A 71 7.68 -9.79 2.91
CA ARG A 71 7.02 -8.49 2.72
C ARG A 71 6.24 -8.14 3.99
N SER A 72 6.75 -7.18 4.74
CA SER A 72 6.00 -6.54 5.83
C SER A 72 4.81 -5.77 5.24
N ALA A 73 3.64 -6.41 5.19
CA ALA A 73 2.42 -5.77 4.72
C ALA A 73 2.01 -4.66 5.70
N THR A 74 2.17 -3.40 5.29
CA THR A 74 1.54 -2.28 6.00
C THR A 74 0.03 -2.42 5.85
N ARG A 75 -0.66 -2.62 6.98
CA ARG A 75 -2.10 -2.87 6.99
C ARG A 75 -2.84 -1.59 6.57
N VAL A 76 -3.43 -1.59 5.37
CA VAL A 76 -4.37 -0.54 4.95
C VAL A 76 -5.54 -0.54 5.96
N PRO A 77 -6.00 0.61 6.49
CA PRO A 77 -6.99 0.64 7.58
C PRO A 77 -8.36 0.01 7.26
N ASP A 78 -8.62 -0.34 6.01
CA ASP A 78 -9.95 -0.63 5.45
C ASP A 78 -10.23 -2.13 5.23
N GLY A 79 -9.53 -2.99 5.98
CA GLY A 79 -9.75 -4.45 5.98
C GLY A 79 -9.53 -5.17 4.64
N SER A 80 -8.91 -4.49 3.67
CA SER A 80 -8.73 -4.98 2.30
C SER A 80 -7.27 -5.40 2.09
N THR A 81 -7.06 -6.58 1.50
CA THR A 81 -5.72 -7.11 1.21
C THR A 81 -5.09 -6.33 0.05
N PRO A 82 -3.87 -5.78 0.19
CA PRO A 82 -3.20 -5.08 -0.90
C PRO A 82 -2.84 -6.06 -2.01
N VAL A 83 -3.03 -5.65 -3.27
CA VAL A 83 -2.60 -6.41 -4.45
C VAL A 83 -1.09 -6.26 -4.66
N LEU A 84 -0.56 -5.07 -4.39
CA LEU A 84 0.88 -4.84 -4.37
C LEU A 84 1.24 -3.86 -3.25
N SER A 85 2.25 -4.23 -2.47
CA SER A 85 2.76 -3.43 -1.35
C SER A 85 4.27 -3.66 -1.24
N ASN A 86 5.02 -2.56 -1.23
CA ASN A 86 6.47 -2.52 -1.03
C ASN A 86 6.84 -1.27 -0.20
N ALA A 87 8.12 -0.96 -0.04
CA ALA A 87 8.57 0.20 0.74
C ALA A 87 8.22 1.56 0.09
N SER A 88 7.94 1.57 -1.21
CA SER A 88 7.75 2.78 -2.01
C SER A 88 6.29 3.07 -2.31
N TYR A 89 5.40 2.08 -2.35
CA TYR A 89 3.96 2.27 -2.49
C TYR A 89 3.14 1.07 -1.99
N THR A 90 1.83 1.29 -1.84
CA THR A 90 0.82 0.26 -1.62
C THR A 90 -0.42 0.55 -2.45
N VAL A 91 -0.93 -0.47 -3.14
CA VAL A 91 -2.18 -0.45 -3.92
C VAL A 91 -3.14 -1.51 -3.36
N ALA A 92 -4.34 -1.09 -2.98
CA ALA A 92 -5.38 -1.99 -2.48
C ALA A 92 -6.77 -1.62 -3.03
N PRO A 93 -7.57 -2.59 -3.50
CA PRO A 93 -8.97 -2.36 -3.82
C PRO A 93 -9.79 -2.12 -2.55
N ARG A 94 -10.94 -1.45 -2.70
CA ARG A 94 -11.95 -1.26 -1.67
C ARG A 94 -13.27 -1.94 -2.08
N LYS A 95 -14.13 -2.20 -1.09
CA LYS A 95 -15.44 -2.85 -1.27
C LYS A 95 -16.45 -2.02 -2.09
N ASP A 96 -16.23 -0.71 -2.20
CA ASP A 96 -17.03 0.22 -3.00
C ASP A 96 -16.61 0.28 -4.47
N GLY A 97 -15.65 -0.56 -4.90
CA GLY A 97 -15.10 -0.57 -6.25
C GLY A 97 -14.01 0.48 -6.49
N THR A 98 -13.60 1.23 -5.47
CA THR A 98 -12.47 2.16 -5.58
C THR A 98 -11.13 1.47 -5.36
N VAL A 99 -10.04 2.12 -5.78
CA VAL A 99 -8.66 1.66 -5.60
C VAL A 99 -7.91 2.70 -4.77
N THR A 100 -7.36 2.28 -3.65
CA THR A 100 -6.47 3.11 -2.83
C THR A 100 -5.03 2.99 -3.29
N VAL A 101 -4.33 4.11 -3.33
CA VAL A 101 -2.89 4.21 -3.61
C VAL A 101 -2.25 5.07 -2.53
N LEU A 102 -1.25 4.53 -1.85
CA LEU A 102 -0.35 5.27 -0.97
C LEU A 102 1.04 5.19 -1.56
N VAL A 103 1.73 6.32 -1.74
CA VAL A 103 3.13 6.33 -2.23
C VAL A 103 4.02 7.01 -1.20
N THR A 104 5.15 6.36 -0.90
CA THR A 104 6.07 6.65 0.22
C THR A 104 7.54 6.72 -0.20
N GLY A 105 7.89 6.29 -1.41
CA GLY A 105 9.26 6.26 -1.94
C GLY A 105 9.31 6.52 -3.44
N ALA A 106 10.51 6.79 -3.97
CA ALA A 106 10.70 7.17 -5.37
C ALA A 106 10.61 6.01 -6.40
N GLU A 107 10.50 4.76 -5.94
CA GLU A 107 10.36 3.62 -6.85
C GLU A 107 8.88 3.38 -7.20
N VAL A 108 8.52 3.58 -8.46
CA VAL A 108 7.18 3.30 -9.00
C VAL A 108 7.14 2.09 -9.94
N SER A 109 8.19 1.25 -9.92
CA SER A 109 8.25 0.03 -10.72
C SER A 109 7.08 -0.89 -10.36
N GLY A 110 6.41 -1.47 -11.36
CA GLY A 110 5.23 -2.33 -11.16
C GLY A 110 3.91 -1.61 -10.80
N LEU A 111 3.92 -0.31 -10.43
CA LEU A 111 2.71 0.42 -10.02
C LEU A 111 1.64 0.43 -11.13
N GLN A 112 2.04 0.63 -12.38
CA GLN A 112 1.15 0.59 -13.54
C GLN A 112 0.46 -0.77 -13.70
N ALA A 113 1.19 -1.88 -13.51
CA ALA A 113 0.65 -3.22 -13.62
C ALA A 113 -0.34 -3.52 -12.48
N ALA A 114 -0.03 -3.09 -11.25
CA ALA A 114 -0.94 -3.22 -10.12
C ALA A 114 -2.25 -2.45 -10.34
N LEU A 115 -2.19 -1.21 -10.84
CA LEU A 115 -3.37 -0.41 -11.18
C LEU A 115 -4.22 -1.07 -12.28
N ARG A 116 -3.59 -1.53 -13.37
CA ARG A 116 -4.30 -2.24 -14.46
C ARG A 116 -4.91 -3.56 -14.00
N SER A 117 -4.26 -4.30 -13.10
CA SER A 117 -4.82 -5.54 -12.52
C SER A 117 -6.10 -5.32 -11.70
N LEU A 118 -6.33 -4.08 -11.25
CA LEU A 118 -7.55 -3.64 -10.56
C LEU A 118 -8.53 -2.89 -11.49
N GLY A 119 -8.35 -2.99 -12.81
CA GLY A 119 -9.23 -2.37 -13.80
C GLY A 119 -9.06 -0.86 -13.95
N VAL A 120 -7.99 -0.25 -13.42
CA VAL A 120 -7.66 1.15 -13.68
C VAL A 120 -6.88 1.24 -15.01
N PRO A 121 -7.42 1.85 -16.08
CA PRO A 121 -6.62 2.22 -17.25
C PRO A 121 -5.63 3.32 -16.83
N ALA A 122 -4.40 2.90 -16.50
CA ALA A 122 -3.37 3.78 -15.96
C ALA A 122 -2.06 3.70 -16.73
N VAL A 123 -1.35 4.83 -16.81
CA VAL A 123 0.04 4.91 -17.28
C VAL A 123 0.87 5.59 -16.18
N VAL A 124 2.00 4.99 -15.81
CA VAL A 124 2.92 5.57 -14.82
C VAL A 124 4.18 5.99 -15.55
N LEU A 125 4.45 7.30 -15.57
CA LEU A 125 5.54 7.91 -16.33
C LEU A 125 6.48 8.69 -15.40
N ARG A 126 7.74 8.81 -15.80
CA ARG A 126 8.64 9.83 -15.27
C ARG A 126 8.70 10.98 -16.27
N ALA A 127 8.57 12.21 -15.79
CA ALA A 127 8.75 13.40 -16.60
C ALA A 127 10.17 13.45 -17.18
N SER A 128 10.31 13.76 -18.47
CA SER A 128 11.61 13.76 -19.17
C SER A 128 11.82 15.00 -20.02
N GLU A 129 13.04 15.53 -20.00
CA GLU A 129 13.53 16.57 -20.90
C GLU A 129 13.63 16.09 -22.35
N SER A 130 13.82 14.78 -22.56
CA SER A 130 13.91 14.17 -23.90
C SER A 130 12.55 13.93 -24.56
N CYS A 131 11.44 14.12 -23.83
CA CYS A 131 10.10 13.96 -24.37
C CYS A 131 9.65 15.27 -25.01
N SER A 132 9.60 15.32 -26.34
CA SER A 132 9.10 16.48 -27.11
C SER A 132 7.59 16.43 -27.38
N ALA A 133 6.93 15.32 -27.05
CA ALA A 133 5.49 15.14 -27.25
C ALA A 133 4.68 16.04 -26.32
N ARG A 134 3.62 16.68 -26.85
CA ARG A 134 2.61 17.35 -26.02
C ARG A 134 1.57 16.32 -25.59
N VAL A 135 1.55 15.97 -24.31
CA VAL A 135 0.46 15.19 -23.72
C VAL A 135 -0.76 16.11 -23.61
N ARG A 136 -1.92 15.67 -24.12
CA ARG A 136 -3.19 16.38 -23.92
C ARG A 136 -3.81 15.87 -22.63
N THR A 137 -4.10 16.78 -21.70
CA THR A 137 -4.67 16.44 -20.38
C THR A 137 -6.01 17.14 -20.18
N ASP A 138 -7.01 16.42 -19.69
CA ASP A 138 -8.33 16.95 -19.33
C ASP A 138 -8.58 16.79 -17.84
N ASN A 139 -8.29 17.84 -17.07
CA ASN A 139 -8.46 17.81 -15.62
C ASN A 139 -9.88 18.15 -15.16
N ALA A 140 -10.82 18.46 -16.07
CA ALA A 140 -12.17 18.91 -15.68
C ALA A 140 -12.96 17.85 -14.89
N ASN A 141 -12.70 16.57 -15.17
CA ASN A 141 -13.35 15.44 -14.49
C ASN A 141 -12.45 14.76 -13.44
N LEU A 142 -11.22 15.27 -13.21
CA LEU A 142 -10.21 14.58 -12.41
C LEU A 142 -10.67 14.33 -10.97
N GLU A 143 -11.35 15.27 -10.32
CA GLU A 143 -11.87 15.13 -8.95
C GLU A 143 -12.92 14.02 -8.81
N THR A 144 -13.63 13.69 -9.90
CA THR A 144 -14.60 12.58 -9.91
C THR A 144 -13.93 11.22 -10.06
N VAL A 145 -12.74 11.19 -10.67
CA VAL A 145 -11.90 10.00 -10.87
C VAL A 145 -10.95 9.76 -9.71
N SER A 146 -10.36 10.80 -9.16
CA SER A 146 -9.27 10.72 -8.20
C SER A 146 -9.43 11.80 -7.12
N SER A 147 -9.53 11.39 -5.86
CA SER A 147 -9.54 12.28 -4.70
C SER A 147 -8.47 11.86 -3.69
N GLN A 148 -8.18 12.73 -2.72
CA GLN A 148 -7.50 12.28 -1.50
C GLN A 148 -8.53 11.64 -0.55
N ASP A 149 -8.07 10.74 0.32
CA ASP A 149 -8.90 10.21 1.40
C ASP A 149 -9.06 11.28 2.50
N PRO A 150 -10.28 11.66 2.89
CA PRO A 150 -10.51 12.77 3.83
C PRO A 150 -10.04 12.47 5.26
N LYS A 151 -9.78 11.20 5.61
CA LYS A 151 -9.21 10.80 6.90
C LYS A 151 -7.68 10.68 6.84
N ASN A 152 -7.13 10.45 5.65
CA ASN A 152 -5.70 10.33 5.43
C ASN A 152 -5.32 10.93 4.07
N GLY A 153 -5.02 12.24 4.05
CA GLY A 153 -4.67 12.98 2.82
C GLY A 153 -3.41 12.49 2.08
N ARG A 154 -2.74 11.43 2.55
CA ARG A 154 -1.67 10.73 1.82
C ARG A 154 -2.15 9.54 1.00
N LEU A 155 -3.37 9.04 1.25
CA LEU A 155 -4.02 8.06 0.37
C LEU A 155 -4.72 8.81 -0.75
N MET A 156 -4.37 8.46 -1.98
CA MET A 156 -5.19 8.71 -3.15
C MET A 156 -6.26 7.63 -3.28
N VAL A 157 -7.47 8.01 -3.66
CA VAL A 157 -8.62 7.15 -3.90
C VAL A 157 -9.04 7.33 -5.36
N ILE A 158 -8.86 6.28 -6.16
CA ILE A 158 -9.21 6.23 -7.58
C ILE A 158 -10.57 5.53 -7.73
N ARG A 159 -11.44 6.07 -8.58
CA ARG A 159 -12.71 5.46 -9.02
C ARG A 159 -12.54 4.97 -10.47
N PRO A 160 -12.22 3.68 -10.71
CA PRO A 160 -11.92 3.18 -12.06
C PRO A 160 -13.11 3.39 -13.02
N SER A 161 -14.34 3.23 -12.52
CA SER A 161 -15.59 3.40 -13.26
C SER A 161 -15.92 4.84 -13.67
N ALA A 162 -15.24 5.84 -13.09
CA ALA A 162 -15.41 7.25 -13.46
C ALA A 162 -14.47 7.69 -14.59
N ILE A 163 -13.47 6.87 -14.97
CA ILE A 163 -12.53 7.22 -16.04
C ILE A 163 -13.27 7.14 -17.40
N PRO A 164 -13.26 8.21 -18.22
CA PRO A 164 -13.91 8.19 -19.52
C PRO A 164 -13.37 7.08 -20.44
N ARG A 165 -14.24 6.51 -21.29
CA ARG A 165 -13.81 5.46 -22.22
C ARG A 165 -12.86 6.02 -23.27
N GLY A 166 -11.67 5.43 -23.35
CA GLY A 166 -10.59 5.87 -24.23
C GLY A 166 -9.57 6.77 -23.54
N ASP A 167 -9.84 7.24 -22.32
CA ASP A 167 -8.89 7.97 -21.50
C ASP A 167 -8.13 7.03 -20.56
N SER A 168 -6.99 7.50 -20.05
CA SER A 168 -6.20 6.84 -19.03
C SER A 168 -5.80 7.82 -17.92
N LEU A 169 -5.71 7.30 -16.71
CA LEU A 169 -5.13 8.00 -15.57
C LEU A 169 -3.61 8.01 -15.72
N VAL A 170 -3.02 9.17 -15.95
CA VAL A 170 -1.58 9.36 -16.05
C VAL A 170 -1.05 9.77 -14.67
N LEU A 171 -0.15 8.96 -14.13
CA LEU A 171 0.56 9.23 -12.89
C LEU A 171 2.00 9.62 -13.24
N VAL A 172 2.38 10.86 -12.98
CA VAL A 172 3.68 11.42 -13.37
C VAL A 172 4.57 11.61 -12.15
N GLN A 173 5.71 10.93 -12.15
CA GLN A 173 6.82 11.26 -11.25
C GLN A 173 7.58 12.47 -11.84
N PRO A 174 7.62 13.63 -11.16
CA PRO A 174 8.28 14.82 -11.66
C PRO A 174 9.81 14.66 -11.74
N ALA A 175 10.43 15.43 -12.63
CA ALA A 175 11.88 15.43 -12.85
C ALA A 175 12.59 16.29 -11.79
N LEU A 176 12.85 15.70 -10.62
CA LEU A 176 13.52 16.36 -9.49
C LEU A 176 15.02 16.57 -9.74
N LYS A 177 15.39 17.63 -10.46
CA LYS A 177 16.77 18.11 -10.54
C LYS A 177 17.18 18.73 -9.20
N GLY A 178 18.36 18.36 -8.68
CA GLY A 178 18.93 18.99 -7.47
C GLY A 178 18.23 18.68 -6.14
N ALA A 179 17.26 17.76 -6.10
CA ALA A 179 16.60 17.40 -4.85
C ALA A 179 17.58 16.77 -3.84
N LEU A 180 17.53 17.21 -2.58
CA LEU A 180 18.41 16.71 -1.51
C LEU A 180 18.28 15.20 -1.27
N HIS A 181 17.13 14.60 -1.60
CA HIS A 181 16.88 13.17 -1.44
C HIS A 181 16.25 12.59 -2.72
N PRO A 182 17.07 12.15 -3.71
CA PRO A 182 16.56 11.58 -4.97
C PRO A 182 15.72 10.29 -4.76
N ASP A 183 15.92 9.60 -3.64
CA ASP A 183 15.18 8.38 -3.27
C ASP A 183 13.80 8.67 -2.64
N LYS A 184 13.48 9.95 -2.40
CA LYS A 184 12.18 10.38 -1.85
C LYS A 184 11.31 10.95 -2.96
N MET A 185 10.10 10.41 -3.08
CA MET A 185 9.06 11.04 -3.88
C MET A 185 8.41 12.14 -3.04
N TYR A 186 8.54 13.39 -3.48
CA TYR A 186 7.93 14.55 -2.82
C TYR A 186 6.47 14.75 -3.26
N SER A 187 6.16 14.41 -4.51
CA SER A 187 4.82 14.41 -5.09
C SER A 187 4.75 13.47 -6.29
N MET A 188 3.53 13.09 -6.65
CA MET A 188 3.21 12.47 -7.93
C MET A 188 2.01 13.22 -8.48
N GLU A 189 2.11 13.67 -9.71
CA GLU A 189 1.03 14.37 -10.39
C GLU A 189 0.09 13.33 -11.00
N VAL A 190 -1.20 13.66 -11.02
CA VAL A 190 -2.24 12.73 -11.46
C VAL A 190 -3.15 13.52 -12.39
N MET A 191 -3.34 13.00 -13.60
CA MET A 191 -4.05 13.68 -14.69
C MET A 191 -4.86 12.66 -15.47
N LEU A 192 -5.89 13.10 -16.20
CA LEU A 192 -6.51 12.28 -17.24
C LEU A 192 -5.92 12.69 -18.59
N ALA A 193 -5.54 11.71 -19.40
CA ALA A 193 -5.12 11.92 -20.79
C ALA A 193 -5.90 10.99 -21.73
N PRO A 194 -6.33 11.47 -22.90
CA PRO A 194 -6.88 10.61 -23.94
C PRO A 194 -5.82 9.69 -24.54
N GLY A 195 -6.08 8.38 -24.50
CA GLY A 195 -5.13 7.32 -24.86
C GLY A 195 -4.03 7.10 -23.80
N GLU A 196 -3.06 6.25 -24.14
CA GLU A 196 -1.90 5.97 -23.30
C GLU A 196 -0.66 6.72 -23.84
N PRO A 197 -0.23 7.84 -23.22
CA PRO A 197 0.98 8.54 -23.65
C PRO A 197 2.24 7.71 -23.39
N SER A 198 3.17 7.68 -24.35
CA SER A 198 4.43 6.93 -24.25
C SER A 198 5.54 7.66 -23.47
N CYS A 199 5.44 8.98 -23.33
CA CYS A 199 6.33 9.80 -22.52
C CYS A 199 5.59 11.04 -22.00
N PHE A 200 6.15 11.68 -20.96
CA PHE A 200 5.64 12.93 -20.42
C PHE A 200 6.74 14.01 -20.41
N PRO A 201 6.51 15.21 -20.97
CA PRO A 201 7.52 16.26 -21.04
C PRO A 201 7.75 16.92 -19.67
N ALA A 202 9.01 17.12 -19.28
CA ALA A 202 9.36 17.81 -18.03
C ALA A 202 8.76 19.23 -17.94
N SER A 203 8.63 19.92 -19.07
CA SER A 203 8.01 21.25 -19.17
C SER A 203 6.50 21.31 -18.87
N GLN A 204 5.82 20.17 -18.73
CA GLN A 204 4.42 20.10 -18.28
C GLN A 204 4.27 19.60 -16.84
N SER A 205 5.35 19.13 -16.19
CA SER A 205 5.30 18.82 -14.76
C SER A 205 5.45 20.09 -13.92
N SER A 206 4.52 20.32 -13.00
CA SER A 206 4.38 21.58 -12.25
C SER A 206 5.46 21.80 -11.17
N VAL A 207 6.25 20.78 -10.85
CA VAL A 207 7.32 20.80 -9.82
C VAL A 207 8.66 21.34 -10.36
N GLY A 208 8.65 22.02 -11.52
CA GLY A 208 9.85 22.37 -12.31
C GLY A 208 10.33 23.82 -12.23
N VAL A 209 9.82 24.67 -11.33
CA VAL A 209 10.27 26.07 -11.20
C VAL A 209 10.40 26.47 -9.72
N GLY A 210 11.64 26.43 -9.21
CA GLY A 210 12.04 26.83 -7.86
C GLY A 210 13.55 26.88 -7.76
#